data_AF-A0A924LNF5-F1
#
_entry.id   AF-A0A924LNF5-F1
#
_cell.length_a   1.000
_cell.length_b   1.000
_cell.length_c   1.000
_cell.angle_alpha   90.00
_cell.angle_beta   90.00
_cell.angle_gamma   90.00
#
_symmetry.space_group_name_H-M   'P 1'
#
loop_
_entity.id
_entity.type
_entity.pdbx_description
1 polymer ?
#
loop_
_entity_poly.entity_id
_entity_poly.type
_entity_poly.pdbx_seq_one_letter_code
_entity_poly.pdbx_strand_id
1 'polypeptide(L)'
;MRTAYDVAATVVDPELPVLTLADLGVLRSVTDIDGVVEVAITPTYSGCPAMAAMRDDLVRVLTAAGHHEVRVRVDLSPPWSTDWISERGRAALAAAGISPPGPASQTVGPVPLTLTARPRDLRCPRCGAPAGAGLVSEFGPTACTALYRCPACAEPFEHVKEL
;
A
#
# COMPACT_ATOMS: atom_id res chain seq x y z
N MET A 1 -8.83 24.77 11.63
CA MET A 1 -9.04 23.56 12.44
C MET A 1 -8.81 22.37 11.51
N ARG A 2 -7.93 21.41 11.85
CA ARG A 2 -7.73 20.22 11.01
C ARG A 2 -8.96 19.33 11.13
N THR A 3 -9.45 18.78 10.02
CA THR A 3 -10.55 17.80 10.04
C THR A 3 -10.05 16.44 10.53
N ALA A 4 -10.97 15.55 10.94
CA ALA A 4 -10.63 14.16 11.26
C ALA A 4 -9.90 13.47 10.10
N TYR A 5 -10.31 13.75 8.86
CA TYR A 5 -9.64 13.24 7.67
C TYR A 5 -8.19 13.72 7.57
N ASP A 6 -7.94 15.03 7.74
CA ASP A 6 -6.58 15.59 7.66
C ASP A 6 -5.64 14.95 8.69
N VAL A 7 -6.16 14.62 9.87
CA VAL A 7 -5.43 13.96 10.95
C VAL A 7 -5.15 12.49 10.61
N ALA A 8 -6.18 11.73 10.23
CA ALA A 8 -6.04 10.32 9.86
C ALA A 8 -5.12 10.11 8.64
N ALA A 9 -5.14 11.03 7.67
CA ALA A 9 -4.31 10.98 6.47
C ALA A 9 -2.80 11.16 6.74
N THR A 10 -2.41 11.53 7.97
CA THR A 10 -1.00 11.60 8.39
C THR A 10 -0.44 10.27 8.92
N VAL A 11 -1.30 9.30 9.22
CA VAL A 11 -0.87 7.98 9.71
C VAL A 11 -0.15 7.24 8.59
N VAL A 12 1.01 6.65 8.90
CA VAL A 12 1.84 5.90 7.97
C VAL A 12 1.62 4.40 8.08
N ASP A 13 1.90 3.69 7.00
CA ASP A 13 1.98 2.23 7.03
C ASP A 13 3.26 1.81 7.79
N PRO A 14 3.19 0.97 8.85
CA PRO A 14 4.36 0.58 9.62
C PRO A 14 5.33 -0.34 8.85
N GLU A 15 4.85 -1.02 7.80
CA GLU A 15 5.65 -1.86 6.90
C GLU A 15 6.22 -1.04 5.73
N LEU A 16 5.52 0.03 5.30
CA LEU A 16 5.98 1.00 4.30
C LEU A 16 5.96 2.45 4.84
N PRO A 17 6.87 2.84 5.77
CA PRO A 17 6.80 4.13 6.48
C PRO A 17 6.93 5.37 5.60
N VAL A 18 7.32 5.20 4.34
CA VAL A 18 7.38 6.27 3.33
C VAL A 18 6.00 6.64 2.77
N LEU A 19 4.97 5.86 3.06
CA LEU A 19 3.59 6.05 2.61
C LEU A 19 2.64 6.32 3.77
N THR A 20 1.76 7.29 3.59
CA THR A 20 0.59 7.40 4.46
C THR A 20 -0.47 6.37 4.07
N LEU A 21 -1.35 6.01 5.00
CA LEU A 21 -2.50 5.14 4.70
C LEU A 21 -3.39 5.75 3.61
N ALA A 22 -3.43 7.08 3.50
CA ALA A 22 -4.12 7.79 2.44
C ALA A 22 -3.40 7.64 1.09
N ASP A 23 -2.07 7.74 1.05
CA ASP A 23 -1.30 7.52 -0.19
C ASP A 23 -1.39 6.10 -0.71
N LEU A 24 -1.39 5.14 0.20
CA LEU A 24 -1.49 3.72 -0.14
C LEU A 24 -2.93 3.34 -0.54
N GLY A 25 -3.91 4.23 -0.32
CA GLY A 25 -5.32 3.95 -0.56
C GLY A 25 -5.93 2.97 0.45
N VAL A 26 -5.23 2.69 1.55
CA VAL A 26 -5.71 1.88 2.69
C VAL A 26 -6.78 2.62 3.48
N LEU A 27 -6.65 3.94 3.65
CA LEU A 27 -7.66 4.79 4.26
C LEU A 27 -8.81 5.02 3.28
N ARG A 28 -9.98 4.42 3.54
CA ARG A 28 -11.12 4.41 2.61
C ARG A 28 -12.12 5.51 2.87
N SER A 29 -12.43 5.75 4.13
CA SER A 29 -13.32 6.85 4.52
C SER A 29 -13.03 7.29 5.93
N VAL A 30 -13.28 8.58 6.17
CA VAL A 30 -13.31 9.16 7.52
C VAL A 30 -14.58 9.99 7.59
N THR A 31 -15.51 9.61 8.46
CA THR A 31 -16.79 10.30 8.66
C THR A 31 -16.92 10.70 10.11
N ASP A 32 -17.35 11.93 10.36
CA ASP A 32 -17.68 12.43 11.69
C ASP A 32 -19.20 12.60 11.75
N ILE A 33 -19.87 11.78 12.56
CA ILE A 33 -21.32 11.79 12.72
C ILE A 33 -21.59 12.00 14.20
N ASP A 34 -22.16 13.16 14.54
CA ASP A 34 -22.53 13.54 15.90
C ASP A 34 -21.39 13.39 16.93
N GLY A 35 -20.14 13.64 16.52
CA GLY A 35 -18.95 13.56 17.37
C GLY A 35 -18.30 12.17 17.43
N VAL A 36 -18.83 11.19 16.70
CA VAL A 36 -18.24 9.87 16.52
C VAL A 36 -17.49 9.83 15.19
N VAL A 37 -16.17 9.66 15.27
CA VAL A 37 -15.32 9.51 14.08
C VAL A 37 -15.25 8.04 13.70
N GLU A 38 -15.85 7.69 12.56
CA GLU A 38 -15.74 6.37 11.96
C GLU A 38 -14.69 6.40 10.84
N VAL A 39 -13.69 5.51 10.95
CA VAL A 39 -12.64 5.32 9.96
C VAL A 39 -12.78 3.94 9.35
N ALA A 40 -12.88 3.88 8.03
CA ALA A 40 -12.80 2.61 7.29
C ALA A 40 -11.39 2.46 6.71
N ILE A 41 -10.76 1.33 7.00
CA ILE A 41 -9.50 0.91 6.39
C ILE A 41 -9.65 -0.42 5.68
N THR A 42 -8.76 -0.72 4.74
CA THR A 42 -8.75 -1.98 4.01
C THR A 42 -7.32 -2.51 3.90
N PRO A 43 -7.08 -3.82 4.05
CA PRO A 43 -5.73 -4.35 4.01
C PRO A 43 -5.21 -4.43 2.57
N THR A 44 -3.93 -4.14 2.35
CA THR A 44 -3.25 -4.37 1.06
C THR A 44 -3.13 -5.85 0.70
N TYR A 45 -3.19 -6.72 1.71
CA TYR A 45 -3.20 -8.17 1.60
C TYR A 45 -4.10 -8.73 2.69
N SER A 46 -5.01 -9.66 2.40
CA SER A 46 -6.03 -10.14 3.34
C SER A 46 -5.48 -10.63 4.70
N GLY A 47 -4.23 -11.10 4.74
CA GLY A 47 -3.53 -11.51 5.95
C GLY A 47 -2.51 -10.50 6.47
N CYS A 48 -2.65 -9.21 6.18
CA CYS A 48 -1.67 -8.19 6.54
C CYS A 48 -1.52 -8.08 8.08
N PRO A 49 -0.34 -8.37 8.65
CA PRO A 49 -0.13 -8.33 10.10
C PRO A 49 -0.19 -6.91 10.67
N ALA A 50 0.07 -5.89 9.84
CA ALA A 50 0.12 -4.49 10.25
C ALA A 50 -1.24 -3.85 10.54
N MET A 51 -2.36 -4.51 10.23
CA MET A 51 -3.70 -3.93 10.38
C MET A 51 -4.03 -3.51 11.82
N ALA A 52 -3.59 -4.29 12.81
CA ALA A 52 -3.81 -3.94 14.22
C ALA A 52 -3.02 -2.67 14.59
N ALA A 53 -1.77 -2.57 14.16
CA ALA A 53 -0.93 -1.39 14.41
C ALA A 53 -1.51 -0.13 13.74
N MET A 54 -1.95 -0.22 12.49
CA MET A 54 -2.60 0.90 11.79
C MET A 54 -3.86 1.37 12.51
N ARG A 55 -4.67 0.43 13.01
CA ARG A 55 -5.90 0.71 13.76
C ARG A 55 -5.59 1.47 15.05
N ASP A 56 -4.63 0.96 15.82
CA ASP A 56 -4.25 1.54 17.10
C ASP A 56 -3.60 2.92 16.92
N ASP A 57 -2.84 3.10 15.83
CA ASP A 57 -2.26 4.38 15.42
C ASP A 57 -3.33 5.43 15.06
N LEU A 58 -4.34 5.03 14.27
CA LEU A 58 -5.47 5.89 13.93
C LEU A 58 -6.23 6.35 15.18
N VAL A 59 -6.56 5.43 16.07
CA VAL A 59 -7.24 5.75 17.34
C VAL A 59 -6.40 6.72 18.16
N ARG A 60 -5.11 6.45 18.32
CA ARG A 60 -4.19 7.31 19.09
C ARG A 60 -4.12 8.72 18.54
N VAL A 61 -3.88 8.86 17.23
CA VAL A 61 -3.66 10.16 16.57
C VAL A 61 -4.94 11.00 16.52
N LEU A 62 -6.10 10.38 16.27
CA LEU A 62 -7.40 11.05 16.29
C LEU A 62 -7.80 11.48 17.71
N THR A 63 -7.54 10.63 18.72
CA THR A 63 -7.81 10.97 20.12
C THR A 63 -6.95 12.15 20.57
N ALA A 64 -5.67 12.17 20.21
CA ALA A 64 -4.76 13.28 20.50
C ALA A 64 -5.18 14.60 19.82
N ALA A 65 -5.92 14.52 18.71
CA ALA A 65 -6.48 15.68 18.01
C ALA A 65 -7.82 16.17 18.60
N GLY A 66 -8.34 15.52 19.65
CA GLY A 66 -9.57 15.91 20.34
C GLY A 66 -10.83 15.13 19.94
N HIS A 67 -10.71 14.08 19.11
CA HIS A 67 -11.84 13.19 18.79
C HIS A 67 -11.97 12.11 19.87
N HIS A 68 -12.98 12.22 20.73
CA HIS A 68 -13.09 11.35 21.91
C HIS A 68 -13.69 9.96 21.61
N GLU A 69 -14.52 9.85 20.58
CA GLU A 69 -15.11 8.57 20.17
C GLU A 69 -14.66 8.22 18.75
N VAL A 70 -13.70 7.29 18.65
CA VAL A 70 -13.11 6.85 17.37
C VAL A 70 -13.38 5.36 17.18
N ARG A 71 -13.99 5.01 16.03
CA ARG A 71 -14.25 3.63 15.64
C ARG A 71 -13.54 3.34 14.33
N VAL A 72 -12.63 2.39 14.34
CA VAL A 72 -11.92 1.97 13.13
C VAL A 72 -12.43 0.59 12.72
N ARG A 73 -12.97 0.49 11.50
CA ARG A 73 -13.46 -0.76 10.92
C ARG A 73 -12.61 -1.18 9.74
N VAL A 74 -12.57 -2.50 9.50
CA VAL A 74 -11.88 -3.09 8.35
C VAL A 74 -12.89 -3.49 7.30
N ASP A 75 -12.85 -2.83 6.15
CA ASP A 75 -13.69 -3.12 4.99
C ASP A 75 -12.90 -4.01 4.01
N LEU A 76 -13.41 -5.19 3.72
CA LEU A 76 -12.79 -6.16 2.79
C LEU A 76 -13.40 -6.13 1.39
N SER A 77 -14.42 -5.29 1.18
CA SER A 77 -15.12 -5.16 -0.10
C SER A 77 -15.31 -3.68 -0.44
N PRO A 78 -14.92 -3.23 -1.65
CA PRO A 78 -14.15 -4.00 -2.65
C PRO A 78 -12.74 -4.36 -2.14
N PRO A 79 -12.10 -5.41 -2.68
CA PRO A 79 -10.72 -5.72 -2.33
C PRO A 79 -9.80 -4.55 -2.67
N TRP A 80 -8.74 -4.38 -1.89
CA TRP A 80 -7.72 -3.38 -2.18
C TRP A 80 -7.06 -3.63 -3.53
N SER A 81 -6.77 -2.54 -4.24
CA SER A 81 -6.04 -2.57 -5.50
C SER A 81 -4.89 -1.58 -5.48
N THR A 82 -3.79 -1.99 -6.11
CA THR A 82 -2.62 -1.13 -6.38
C THR A 82 -2.95 0.13 -7.19
N ASP A 83 -4.07 0.13 -7.92
CA ASP A 83 -4.58 1.32 -8.61
C ASP A 83 -5.02 2.43 -7.64
N TRP A 84 -5.21 2.13 -6.35
CA TRP A 84 -5.56 3.11 -5.32
C TRP A 84 -4.36 3.86 -4.74
N ILE A 85 -3.12 3.45 -5.09
CA ILE A 85 -1.93 4.17 -4.66
C ILE A 85 -1.85 5.51 -5.40
N SER A 86 -1.80 6.60 -4.63
CA SER A 86 -1.72 7.95 -5.15
C SER A 86 -0.45 8.19 -5.96
N GLU A 87 -0.47 9.17 -6.85
CA GLU A 87 0.74 9.57 -7.61
C GLU A 87 1.88 9.98 -6.67
N ARG A 88 1.55 10.69 -5.58
CA ARG A 88 2.50 11.03 -4.52
C ARG A 88 3.08 9.79 -3.87
N GLY A 89 2.26 8.77 -3.60
CA GLY A 89 2.71 7.50 -3.06
C GLY A 89 3.63 6.74 -4.01
N ARG A 90 3.29 6.68 -5.30
CA ARG A 90 4.14 6.07 -6.34
C ARG A 90 5.49 6.77 -6.44
N ALA A 91 5.52 8.10 -6.40
CA ALA A 91 6.74 8.88 -6.38
C ALA A 91 7.56 8.65 -5.10
N ALA A 92 6.91 8.57 -3.93
CA ALA A 92 7.57 8.32 -2.65
C ALA A 92 8.24 6.93 -2.61
N LEU A 93 7.57 5.89 -3.13
CA LEU A 93 8.16 4.56 -3.30
C LEU A 93 9.42 4.61 -4.16
N ALA A 94 9.33 5.23 -5.35
CA ALA A 94 10.46 5.34 -6.26
C ALA A 94 11.64 6.10 -5.63
N ALA A 95 11.36 7.21 -4.93
CA ALA A 95 12.37 7.99 -4.21
C ALA A 95 13.03 7.21 -3.07
N ALA A 96 12.29 6.28 -2.44
CA ALA A 96 12.80 5.37 -1.42
C ALA A 96 13.57 4.16 -1.99
N GLY A 97 13.70 4.05 -3.32
CA GLY A 97 14.35 2.91 -3.96
C GLY A 97 13.47 1.66 -4.07
N ILE A 98 12.15 1.80 -3.86
CA ILE A 98 11.17 0.73 -4.00
C ILE A 98 10.49 0.89 -5.37
N SER A 99 10.50 -0.16 -6.19
CA SER A 99 9.82 -0.16 -7.48
C SER A 99 8.30 -0.13 -7.28
N PRO A 100 7.59 0.93 -7.71
CA PRO A 100 6.14 0.99 -7.60
C PRO A 100 5.47 -0.11 -8.46
N PRO A 101 4.23 -0.50 -8.14
CA PRO A 101 3.50 -1.51 -8.89
C PRO A 101 3.09 -0.99 -10.26
N GLY A 102 2.94 -1.86 -11.25
CA GLY A 102 2.21 -1.56 -12.47
C GLY A 102 0.70 -1.30 -12.23
N PRO A 103 -0.07 -1.11 -13.31
CA PRO A 103 -1.53 -1.10 -13.21
C PRO A 103 -2.05 -2.47 -12.78
N ALA A 104 -3.11 -2.49 -11.97
CA ALA A 104 -3.75 -3.73 -11.55
C ALA A 104 -4.36 -4.48 -12.74
N SER A 105 -4.33 -5.81 -12.70
CA SER A 105 -4.92 -6.64 -13.75
C SER A 105 -6.45 -6.63 -13.65
N GLN A 106 -7.12 -5.75 -14.40
CA GLN A 106 -8.58 -5.70 -14.46
C GLN A 106 -9.13 -6.65 -15.53
N THR A 107 -9.33 -7.92 -15.15
CA THR A 107 -9.95 -8.90 -16.05
C THR A 107 -11.45 -9.01 -15.76
N VAL A 108 -12.30 -8.58 -16.70
CA VAL A 108 -13.75 -8.81 -16.63
C VAL A 108 -14.05 -10.17 -17.25
N GLY A 109 -14.54 -11.11 -16.44
CA GLY A 109 -14.85 -12.48 -16.87
C GLY A 109 -14.05 -13.54 -16.11
N PRO A 110 -13.97 -14.78 -16.63
CA PRO A 110 -13.17 -15.84 -16.02
C PRO A 110 -11.71 -15.41 -15.88
N VAL A 111 -11.12 -15.58 -14.68
CA VAL A 111 -9.71 -15.29 -14.42
C VAL A 111 -8.85 -16.37 -15.10
N PRO A 112 -8.06 -16.05 -16.14
CA PRO A 112 -7.24 -17.05 -16.81
C PRO A 112 -6.10 -17.51 -15.89
N LEU A 113 -5.99 -18.82 -15.68
CA LEU A 113 -4.87 -19.41 -14.94
C LEU A 113 -3.64 -19.48 -15.85
N THR A 114 -2.66 -18.62 -15.59
CA THR A 114 -1.36 -18.69 -16.27
C THR A 114 -0.43 -19.56 -15.42
N LEU A 115 -0.11 -20.76 -15.91
CA LEU A 115 0.76 -21.72 -15.21
C LEU A 115 2.26 -21.46 -15.45
N THR A 116 2.60 -20.36 -16.12
CA THR A 116 3.97 -19.93 -16.40
C THR A 116 4.25 -18.59 -15.74
N ALA A 117 5.42 -18.44 -15.13
CA ALA A 117 5.84 -17.16 -14.57
C ALA A 117 6.04 -16.15 -15.70
N ARG A 118 5.21 -15.11 -15.75
CA ARG A 118 5.40 -13.99 -16.68
C ARG A 118 6.25 -12.92 -15.98
N PRO A 119 7.40 -12.53 -16.54
CA PRO A 119 8.17 -11.41 -16.00
C PRO A 119 7.29 -10.15 -15.90
N ARG A 120 7.30 -9.51 -14.73
CA ARG A 120 6.63 -8.21 -14.52
C ARG A 120 7.30 -7.13 -15.36
N ASP A 121 6.52 -6.20 -15.91
CA ASP A 121 7.07 -5.02 -16.58
C ASP A 121 7.44 -3.97 -15.53
N LEU A 122 8.66 -4.05 -15.01
CA LEU A 122 9.17 -3.12 -14.01
C LEU A 122 10.55 -2.59 -14.37
N ARG A 123 10.88 -1.42 -13.82
CA ARG A 123 12.16 -0.73 -14.01
C ARG A 123 12.94 -0.67 -12.70
N CYS A 124 14.25 -0.80 -12.78
CA CYS A 124 15.12 -0.62 -11.63
C CYS A 124 15.02 0.82 -11.12
N PRO A 125 14.71 1.05 -9.83
CA PRO A 125 14.58 2.41 -9.28
C PRO A 125 15.92 3.17 -9.24
N ARG A 126 17.06 2.47 -9.36
CA ARG A 126 18.39 3.09 -9.34
C ARG A 126 18.92 3.50 -10.71
N CYS A 127 18.76 2.67 -11.75
CA CYS A 127 19.31 2.94 -13.08
C CYS A 127 18.27 3.05 -14.21
N GLY A 128 16.99 2.80 -13.92
CA GLY A 128 15.89 2.88 -14.89
C GLY A 128 15.81 1.75 -15.92
N ALA A 129 16.78 0.83 -15.94
CA ALA A 129 16.80 -0.31 -16.85
C ALA A 129 15.63 -1.28 -16.57
N PRO A 130 15.08 -1.96 -17.59
CA PRO A 130 14.12 -3.05 -17.39
C PRO A 130 14.71 -4.13 -16.47
N ALA A 131 13.96 -4.53 -15.44
CA ALA A 131 14.45 -5.46 -14.42
C ALA A 131 13.49 -6.62 -14.12
N GLY A 132 12.43 -6.79 -14.91
CA GLY A 132 11.42 -7.86 -14.75
C GLY A 132 11.98 -9.29 -14.72
N ALA A 133 13.09 -9.55 -15.41
CA ALA A 133 13.74 -10.87 -15.44
C ALA A 133 14.62 -11.15 -14.20
N GLY A 134 14.80 -10.15 -13.31
CA GLY A 134 15.70 -10.22 -12.16
C GLY A 134 15.03 -10.69 -10.86
N LEU A 135 13.91 -11.42 -10.92
CA LEU A 135 13.20 -11.89 -9.72
C LEU A 135 14.12 -12.81 -8.90
N VAL A 136 14.30 -12.46 -7.62
CA VAL A 136 15.03 -13.29 -6.66
C VAL A 136 14.07 -14.05 -5.76
N SER A 137 13.01 -13.39 -5.29
CA SER A 137 11.99 -13.97 -4.41
C SER A 137 10.65 -13.23 -4.57
N GLU A 138 9.54 -13.96 -4.60
CA GLU A 138 8.17 -13.36 -4.54
C GLU A 138 7.82 -12.82 -3.14
N PHE A 139 8.70 -13.05 -2.17
CA PHE A 139 8.57 -12.62 -0.79
C PHE A 139 9.73 -11.68 -0.45
N GLY A 140 9.38 -10.42 -0.19
CA GLY A 140 10.28 -9.42 0.38
C GLY A 140 10.18 -9.38 1.91
N PRO A 141 10.73 -8.33 2.54
CA PRO A 141 10.60 -8.07 3.98
C PRO A 141 9.15 -7.91 4.42
N THR A 142 8.30 -7.39 3.54
CA THR A 142 6.87 -7.15 3.79
C THR A 142 6.03 -8.05 2.87
N ALA A 143 4.82 -8.43 3.30
CA ALA A 143 3.98 -9.35 2.55
C ALA A 143 3.57 -8.81 1.16
N CYS A 144 3.49 -7.49 1.03
CA CYS A 144 3.13 -6.80 -0.21
C CYS A 144 4.29 -6.61 -1.20
N THR A 145 5.54 -6.91 -0.80
CA THR A 145 6.72 -6.75 -1.65
C THR A 145 7.30 -8.08 -2.16
N ALA A 146 8.03 -7.98 -3.26
CA ALA A 146 8.91 -9.01 -3.83
C ALA A 146 10.32 -8.45 -3.96
N LEU A 147 11.33 -9.33 -3.92
CA LEU A 147 12.74 -8.96 -4.03
C LEU A 147 13.29 -9.23 -5.43
N TYR A 148 13.92 -8.22 -6.00
CA TYR A 148 14.55 -8.26 -7.32
C TYR A 148 16.03 -7.89 -7.25
N ARG A 149 16.79 -8.32 -8.25
CA ARG A 149 18.15 -7.87 -8.54
C ARG A 149 18.23 -7.41 -9.99
N CYS A 150 18.60 -6.14 -10.21
CA CYS A 150 18.66 -5.59 -11.55
C CYS A 150 19.72 -6.30 -12.41
N PRO A 151 19.38 -6.83 -13.61
CA PRO A 151 20.37 -7.44 -14.48
C PRO A 151 21.44 -6.48 -15.03
N ALA A 152 21.14 -5.17 -15.08
CA ALA A 152 22.04 -4.17 -15.66
C ALA A 152 23.05 -3.60 -14.67
N CYS A 153 22.63 -3.22 -13.46
CA CYS A 153 23.51 -2.66 -12.43
C CYS A 153 23.79 -3.60 -11.25
N ALA A 154 23.21 -4.80 -11.24
CA ALA A 154 23.36 -5.84 -10.21
C ALA A 154 22.81 -5.47 -8.81
N GLU A 155 22.17 -4.32 -8.65
CA GLU A 155 21.64 -3.81 -7.39
C GLU A 155 20.34 -4.52 -6.99
N PRO A 156 20.19 -4.91 -5.71
CA PRO A 156 18.94 -5.43 -5.18
C PRO A 156 17.95 -4.29 -4.93
N PHE A 157 16.66 -4.56 -5.10
CA PHE A 157 15.59 -3.63 -4.75
C PHE A 157 14.28 -4.38 -4.49
N GLU A 158 13.39 -3.74 -3.73
CA GLU A 158 12.05 -4.23 -3.48
C GLU A 158 11.08 -3.73 -4.54
N HIS A 159 10.06 -4.52 -4.82
CA HIS A 159 8.96 -4.16 -5.70
C HIS A 159 7.64 -4.44 -5.02
N VAL A 160 6.75 -3.44 -4.99
CA VAL A 160 5.37 -3.64 -4.54
C VAL A 160 4.63 -4.45 -5.61
N LYS A 161 4.04 -5.59 -5.21
CA LYS A 161 3.34 -6.50 -6.12
C LYS A 161 2.00 -5.92 -6.57
N GLU A 162 1.67 -6.08 -7.85
CA GLU A 162 0.35 -5.75 -8.39
C GLU A 162 -0.72 -6.67 -7.80
N LEU A 163 -1.73 -6.06 -7.20
CA LEU A 163 -2.95 -6.69 -6.69
C LEU A 163 -4.16 -5.87 -7.15
#